data_AF-A0AB39YCQ6-F1
#
_entry.id   AF-A0AB39YCQ6-F1
#
_cell.length_a   1.000
_cell.length_b   1.000
_cell.length_c   1.000
_cell.angle_alpha   90.00
_cell.angle_beta   90.00
_cell.angle_gamma   90.00
#
_symmetry.space_group_name_H-M   'P 1'
#
loop_
_entity.id
_entity.type
_entity.pdbx_description
1 polymer ?
#
loop_
_entity_poly.entity_id
_entity_poly.type
_entity_poly.pdbx_seq_one_letter_code
_entity_poly.pdbx_strand_id
1 'polypeptide(L)'
;MVQIPADWLARVFLSLRRGSSEDAQVSAAELRPFTEKPGQRIPVPRATVLRTELALRGELERAQEEERRARLSEEADYLISARLGG
;
A
#
# COMPACT_ATOMS: atom_id res chain seq x y z
N MET A 1 -14.70 2.15 6.74
CA MET A 1 -13.31 2.64 6.87
C MET A 1 -12.48 1.53 7.48
N VAL A 2 -11.18 1.44 7.17
CA VAL A 2 -10.24 0.47 7.75
C VAL A 2 -9.19 1.21 8.55
N GLN A 3 -8.92 0.77 9.78
CA GLN A 3 -7.89 1.38 10.61
C GLN A 3 -6.53 0.79 10.26
N ILE A 4 -5.62 1.58 9.69
CA ILE A 4 -4.28 1.11 9.28
C ILE A 4 -3.20 1.97 9.95
N PRO A 5 -2.11 1.39 10.48
CA PRO A 5 -1.00 2.18 11.02
C PRO A 5 -0.39 3.12 9.96
N ALA A 6 -0.21 4.39 10.31
CA ALA A 6 0.37 5.41 9.42
C ALA A 6 1.80 5.07 8.99
N ASP A 7 2.60 4.49 9.90
CA ASP A 7 3.98 4.08 9.58
C ASP A 7 4.01 2.97 8.54
N TRP A 8 3.01 2.09 8.56
CA TRP A 8 2.85 1.06 7.54
C TRP A 8 2.42 1.68 6.20
N LEU A 9 1.46 2.61 6.22
CA LEU A 9 1.05 3.35 5.02
C LEU A 9 2.21 4.14 4.40
N ALA A 10 3.08 4.71 5.22
CA ALA A 10 4.27 5.43 4.76
C ALA A 10 5.24 4.51 4.02
N ARG A 11 5.43 3.26 4.49
CA ARG A 11 6.25 2.26 3.78
C ARG A 11 5.67 1.94 2.41
N VAL A 12 4.37 1.62 2.36
CA VAL A 12 3.68 1.32 1.10
C VAL A 12 3.68 2.49 0.13
N PHE A 13 3.46 3.70 0.63
CA PHE A 13 3.58 4.93 -0.16
C PHE A 13 4.97 5.02 -0.81
N LEU A 14 6.05 4.75 -0.06
CA LEU A 14 7.40 4.78 -0.59
C LEU A 14 7.65 3.66 -1.61
N SER A 15 7.13 2.45 -1.36
CA SER A 15 7.20 1.30 -2.27
C SER A 15 6.53 1.62 -3.62
N LEU A 16 5.32 2.19 -3.59
CA LEU A 16 4.57 2.56 -4.79
C LEU A 16 5.15 3.78 -5.50
N ARG A 17 5.63 4.79 -4.75
CA ARG A 17 6.27 5.98 -5.35
C ARG A 17 7.56 5.63 -6.10
N ARG A 18 8.26 4.58 -5.67
CA ARG A 18 9.42 4.01 -6.38
C ARG A 18 9.05 3.04 -7.48
N GLY A 19 7.76 2.68 -7.58
CA GLY A 19 7.23 1.84 -8.62
C GLY A 19 7.26 2.53 -9.99
N SER A 20 7.28 1.73 -11.04
CA SER A 20 7.40 2.22 -12.41
C SER A 20 6.06 2.28 -13.15
N SER A 21 4.99 1.70 -12.60
CA SER A 21 3.66 1.78 -13.20
C SER A 21 2.91 3.07 -12.85
N GLU A 22 2.07 3.52 -13.78
CA GLU A 22 1.16 4.66 -13.57
C GLU A 22 0.20 4.41 -12.40
N ASP A 23 -0.34 3.20 -12.31
CA ASP A 23 -1.23 2.79 -11.21
C ASP A 23 -0.56 2.90 -9.82
N ALA A 24 0.74 2.59 -9.74
CA ALA A 24 1.51 2.76 -8.52
C ALA A 24 1.67 4.25 -8.16
N GLN A 25 1.94 5.11 -9.13
CA GLN A 25 2.09 6.55 -8.90
C GLN A 25 0.75 7.19 -8.48
N VAL A 26 -0.36 6.83 -9.12
CA VAL A 26 -1.70 7.29 -8.74
C VAL A 26 -2.05 6.82 -7.33
N SER A 27 -1.82 5.54 -7.02
CA SER A 27 -2.08 4.98 -5.70
C SER A 27 -1.21 5.61 -4.61
N ALA A 28 0.05 5.94 -4.91
CA ALA A 28 0.92 6.67 -4.00
C ALA A 28 0.39 8.08 -3.72
N ALA A 29 -0.11 8.80 -4.74
CA ALA A 29 -0.71 10.11 -4.56
C ALA A 29 -1.97 10.05 -3.69
N GLU A 30 -2.82 9.04 -3.89
CA GLU A 30 -4.01 8.80 -3.05
C GLU A 30 -3.65 8.46 -1.60
N LEU A 31 -2.55 7.75 -1.37
CA LEU A 31 -2.12 7.34 -0.03
C LEU A 31 -1.45 8.44 0.78
N ARG A 32 -0.83 9.42 0.12
CA ARG A 32 -0.03 10.49 0.75
C ARG A 32 -0.70 11.18 1.95
N PRO A 33 -1.99 11.55 1.93
CA PRO A 33 -2.62 12.21 3.07
C PRO A 33 -2.69 11.35 4.34
N PHE A 34 -2.62 10.02 4.20
CA PHE A 34 -2.74 9.08 5.32
C PHE A 34 -1.39 8.74 5.98
N THR A 35 -0.28 9.24 5.43
CA THR A 35 1.07 8.97 5.95
C THR A 35 1.57 10.03 6.94
N GLU A 36 0.78 11.07 7.22
CA GLU A 36 1.25 12.29 7.91
C GLU A 36 1.27 12.19 9.45
N LYS A 37 0.73 11.12 10.04
CA LYS A 37 0.60 10.96 11.50
C LYS A 37 1.29 9.68 12.00
N PRO A 38 2.63 9.64 12.05
CA PRO A 38 3.37 8.46 12.51
C PRO A 38 2.93 8.04 13.92
N GLY A 39 2.95 6.73 14.19
CA GLY A 39 2.51 6.14 15.47
C GLY A 39 1.00 6.05 15.68
N GLN A 40 0.16 6.56 14.76
CA GLN A 40 -1.29 6.47 14.85
C GLN A 40 -1.88 5.48 13.84
N ARG A 41 -3.04 4.91 14.16
CA ARG A 41 -3.88 4.22 13.19
C ARG A 41 -4.81 5.24 12.54
N ILE A 42 -4.81 5.29 11.21
CA ILE A 42 -5.56 6.24 10.42
C ILE A 42 -6.72 5.51 9.74
N PRO A 43 -7.94 6.08 9.76
CA PRO A 43 -9.04 5.53 9.01
C PRO A 43 -8.80 5.77 7.51
N VAL A 44 -8.62 4.69 6.76
CA VAL A 44 -8.49 4.71 5.30
C VAL A 44 -9.77 4.17 4.65
N PRO A 45 -10.26 4.79 3.55
CA PRO A 45 -11.37 4.25 2.79
C PRO A 45 -11.06 2.84 2.24
N ARG A 46 -12.03 1.92 2.32
CA ARG A 46 -11.88 0.54 1.78
C ARG A 46 -11.54 0.54 0.29
N ALA A 47 -12.07 1.51 -0.46
CA ALA A 47 -11.78 1.67 -1.89
C ALA A 47 -10.32 2.05 -2.15
N THR A 48 -9.76 2.97 -1.36
CA THR A 48 -8.33 3.33 -1.43
C THR A 48 -7.46 2.12 -1.11
N VAL A 49 -7.79 1.38 -0.05
CA VAL A 49 -7.10 0.14 0.32
C VAL A 49 -7.09 -0.88 -0.82
N LEU A 50 -8.23 -1.09 -1.49
CA LEU A 50 -8.33 -2.00 -2.63
C LEU A 50 -7.48 -1.54 -3.83
N ARG A 51 -7.50 -0.24 -4.17
CA ARG A 51 -6.68 0.28 -5.27
C ARG A 51 -5.19 0.15 -4.98
N THR A 52 -4.77 0.45 -3.76
CA THR A 52 -3.40 0.23 -3.29
C THR A 52 -3.00 -1.24 -3.40
N GLU A 53 -3.85 -2.17 -2.96
CA GLU A 53 -3.62 -3.62 -3.09
C GLU A 53 -3.36 -4.01 -4.56
N LEU A 54 -4.20 -3.55 -5.49
CA LEU A 54 -4.06 -3.84 -6.91
C LEU A 54 -2.77 -3.26 -7.50
N ALA A 55 -2.41 -2.03 -7.13
CA ALA A 55 -1.19 -1.40 -7.59
C ALA A 55 0.07 -2.13 -7.06
N LEU A 56 0.06 -2.58 -5.81
CA LEU A 56 1.14 -3.38 -5.24
C LEU A 56 1.31 -4.72 -5.97
N ARG A 57 0.21 -5.39 -6.32
CA ARG A 57 0.26 -6.62 -7.13
C ARG A 57 0.80 -6.38 -8.53
N GLY A 58 0.40 -5.27 -9.15
CA GLY A 58 0.95 -4.86 -10.44
C GLY A 58 2.46 -4.61 -10.38
N GLU A 59 2.96 -4.01 -9.30
CA GLU A 59 4.41 -3.84 -9.08
C GLU A 59 5.10 -5.18 -8.77
N LEU A 60 4.44 -6.09 -8.05
CA LEU A 60 4.94 -7.43 -7.73
C LEU A 60 5.19 -8.26 -8.99
N GLU A 61 4.28 -8.21 -9.96
CA GLU A 61 4.43 -8.89 -11.25
C GLU A 61 5.60 -8.35 -12.07
N ARG A 62 5.95 -7.08 -11.90
CA ARG A 62 7.03 -6.40 -12.64
C ARG A 62 8.37 -6.43 -11.92
N ALA A 63 8.38 -6.67 -10.61
CA ALA A 63 9.60 -6.71 -9.81
C ALA A 63 10.43 -7.96 -10.15
N GLN A 64 11.67 -7.75 -10.59
CA GLN A 64 12.61 -8.84 -10.91
C GLN A 64 13.40 -9.31 -9.69
N GLU A 65 13.56 -8.45 -8.69
CA GLU A 65 14.29 -8.76 -7.45
C GLU A 65 13.43 -9.53 -6.46
N GLU A 66 13.87 -10.72 -6.06
CA GLU A 66 13.19 -11.61 -5.10
C GLU A 66 12.82 -10.88 -3.80
N GLU A 67 13.76 -10.11 -3.22
CA GLU A 67 13.50 -9.36 -1.99
C GLU A 67 12.44 -8.28 -2.15
N ARG A 68 12.43 -7.60 -3.31
CA ARG A 68 11.41 -6.58 -3.61
C ARG A 68 10.04 -7.23 -3.78
N ARG A 69 9.99 -8.40 -4.42
CA ARG A 69 8.76 -9.18 -4.55
C ARG A 69 8.21 -9.63 -3.19
N ALA A 70 9.06 -10.18 -2.32
CA ALA A 70 8.65 -10.60 -0.98
C ALA A 70 8.03 -9.43 -0.19
N ARG A 71 8.69 -8.26 -0.19
CA ARG A 71 8.17 -7.06 0.47
C ARG A 71 6.82 -6.60 -0.09
N LEU A 72 6.68 -6.52 -1.41
CA LEU A 72 5.41 -6.12 -2.04
C LEU A 72 4.27 -7.12 -1.76
N SER A 73 4.58 -8.41 -1.67
CA SER A 73 3.62 -9.45 -1.30
C SER A 73 3.14 -9.28 0.14
N GLU A 74 4.06 -9.14 1.10
CA GLU A 74 3.72 -8.90 2.51
C GLU A 74 2.86 -7.64 2.67
N GLU A 75 3.19 -6.58 1.93
CA GLU A 75 2.41 -5.34 1.93
C GLU A 75 0.99 -5.56 1.38
N ALA A 76 0.83 -6.32 0.29
CA ALA A 76 -0.48 -6.63 -0.28
C ALA A 76 -1.31 -7.54 0.66
N ASP A 77 -0.71 -8.56 1.25
CA ASP A 77 -1.38 -9.51 2.14
C ASP A 77 -1.91 -8.84 3.41
N TYR A 78 -1.17 -7.86 3.93
CA TYR A 78 -1.64 -7.04 5.03
C TYR A 78 -2.89 -6.24 4.66
N LEU A 79 -2.95 -5.61 3.47
CA LEU A 79 -4.12 -4.85 3.04
C LEU A 79 -5.35 -5.72 2.86
N ILE A 80 -5.18 -6.93 2.32
CA ILE A 80 -6.25 -7.92 2.16
C ILE A 80 -6.83 -8.25 3.54
N SER A 81 -5.94 -8.59 4.48
CA SER A 81 -6.31 -8.95 5.84
C SER A 81 -7.01 -7.79 6.55
N ALA A 82 -6.49 -6.57 6.43
CA ALA A 82 -7.08 -5.38 7.04
C ALA A 82 -8.45 -5.01 6.43
N ARG A 83 -8.65 -5.24 5.14
CA ARG A 83 -9.92 -4.98 4.44
C ARG A 83 -11.00 -6.00 4.78
N LEU A 84 -10.64 -7.27 4.95
CA LEU A 84 -11.54 -8.38 5.22
C LEU A 84 -11.81 -8.62 6.70
N GLY A 85 -10.85 -8.31 7.58
CA GLY A 85 -10.91 -8.57 9.02
C GLY A 85 -11.41 -7.40 9.87
N GLY A 86 -12.11 -6.43 9.29
CA GLY A 86 -12.59 -5.22 9.97
C GLY A 86 -14.10 -5.03 9.88
#